data_AF-A0A939Z195-F1
#
_entry.id   AF-A0A939Z195-F1
#
_cell.length_a   1.000
_cell.length_b   1.000
_cell.length_c   1.000
_cell.angle_alpha   90.00
_cell.angle_beta   90.00
_cell.angle_gamma   90.00
#
_symmetry.space_group_name_H-M   'P 1'
#
loop_
_entity.id
_entity.type
_entity.pdbx_description
1 polymer ?
#
loop_
_entity_poly.entity_id
_entity_poly.type
_entity_poly.pdbx_seq_one_letter_code
_entity_poly.pdbx_strand_id
1 'polypeptide(L)'
;MNKSILKTLTCFVLLLAVITGVMSGCKKKPQDATDVTLPAGQGDAVLQTDENGDIARNENNQAVAVVTDANGYAVTEESGEVKTEAVPLTHALVLDDKVETATFSVGIPKGWMGDHSYEYIVIDSTDKNETDKIVIYTRLLDDTEHDDGQPPMHDLFNLIKSGVTVNKEKKDDIKIAGVDATRERCDVTSEKIETRVLSFYSFTGKTATYGVICYSKDAKTADKTFEDVLNTIEFY
;
A
#
# COMPACT_ATOMS: atom_id res chain seq x y z
N MET A 1 12.70 -8.46 -38.26
CA MET A 1 11.53 -8.13 -37.42
C MET A 1 11.86 -8.49 -35.98
N ASN A 2 11.90 -7.48 -35.10
CA ASN A 2 12.47 -7.58 -33.76
C ASN A 2 11.44 -8.17 -32.77
N LYS A 3 11.77 -9.26 -32.07
CA LYS A 3 10.85 -10.00 -31.17
C LYS A 3 10.38 -9.20 -29.95
N SER A 4 10.97 -8.02 -29.70
CA SER A 4 10.56 -7.11 -28.62
C SER A 4 9.28 -6.33 -28.93
N ILE A 5 9.01 -6.01 -30.21
CA ILE A 5 7.81 -5.23 -30.60
C ILE A 5 6.54 -6.09 -30.51
N LEU A 6 6.67 -7.41 -30.65
CA LEU A 6 5.53 -8.33 -30.60
C LEU A 6 5.00 -8.54 -29.17
N LYS A 7 5.83 -8.35 -28.12
CA LYS A 7 5.38 -8.48 -26.73
C LYS A 7 4.60 -7.26 -26.24
N THR A 8 5.04 -6.05 -26.59
CA THR A 8 4.34 -4.80 -26.22
C THR A 8 2.96 -4.71 -26.86
N LEU A 9 2.82 -5.15 -28.13
CA LEU A 9 1.53 -5.13 -28.83
C LEU A 9 0.52 -6.15 -28.26
N THR A 10 1.01 -7.25 -27.66
CA THR A 10 0.13 -8.28 -27.09
C THR A 10 -0.47 -7.86 -25.75
N CYS A 11 0.28 -7.11 -24.92
CA CYS A 11 -0.26 -6.49 -23.70
C CYS A 11 -1.32 -5.42 -24.02
N PHE A 12 -1.15 -4.66 -25.10
CA PHE A 12 -2.11 -3.64 -25.53
C PHE A 12 -3.47 -4.23 -25.93
N VAL A 13 -3.47 -5.42 -26.56
CA VAL A 13 -4.70 -6.13 -26.97
C VAL A 13 -5.39 -6.80 -25.78
N LEU A 14 -4.65 -7.16 -24.72
CA LEU A 14 -5.22 -7.79 -23.51
C LEU A 14 -5.87 -6.77 -22.57
N LEU A 15 -5.34 -5.54 -22.45
CA LEU A 15 -6.03 -4.45 -21.72
C LEU A 15 -7.39 -4.08 -22.35
N LEU A 16 -7.50 -4.23 -23.68
CA LEU A 16 -8.74 -4.05 -24.44
C LEU A 16 -9.71 -5.23 -24.33
N ALA A 17 -9.25 -6.42 -23.93
CA ALA A 17 -10.02 -7.66 -24.02
C ALA A 17 -11.07 -7.85 -22.91
N VAL A 18 -10.96 -7.14 -21.77
CA VAL A 18 -11.94 -7.21 -20.66
C VAL A 18 -13.29 -6.57 -21.03
N ILE A 19 -13.41 -5.94 -22.20
CA ILE A 19 -14.68 -5.44 -22.75
C ILE A 19 -15.00 -6.06 -24.12
N THR A 20 -14.73 -7.36 -24.31
CA THR A 20 -15.31 -8.09 -25.45
C THR A 20 -16.69 -8.64 -25.08
N GLY A 21 -17.67 -7.74 -25.10
CA GLY A 21 -19.07 -8.09 -24.94
C GLY A 21 -19.98 -7.22 -25.79
N VAL A 22 -19.89 -7.40 -27.11
CA VAL A 22 -20.91 -7.19 -28.16
C VAL A 22 -21.60 -5.82 -28.20
N MET A 23 -21.49 -5.17 -29.37
CA MET A 23 -22.26 -3.99 -29.76
C MET A 23 -23.72 -4.05 -29.32
N SER A 24 -24.10 -3.26 -28.30
CA SER A 24 -25.47 -2.82 -27.98
C SER A 24 -25.40 -1.81 -26.83
N GLY A 25 -26.04 -0.66 -26.98
CA GLY A 25 -25.99 0.50 -26.08
C GLY A 25 -26.63 0.31 -24.69
N CYS A 26 -26.20 -0.70 -23.93
CA CYS A 26 -26.47 -0.82 -22.50
C CYS A 26 -25.24 -0.35 -21.72
N LYS A 27 -25.41 0.69 -20.91
CA LYS A 27 -24.40 1.14 -19.93
C LYS A 27 -24.04 -0.06 -19.03
N LYS A 28 -22.77 -0.47 -19.02
CA LYS A 28 -22.26 -1.55 -18.16
C LYS A 28 -21.57 -0.96 -16.94
N LYS A 29 -21.81 -1.56 -15.78
CA LYS A 29 -21.01 -1.31 -14.59
C LYS A 29 -19.69 -2.08 -14.71
N PRO A 30 -18.56 -1.50 -14.32
CA PRO A 30 -17.32 -2.24 -14.14
C PRO A 30 -17.54 -3.42 -13.18
N GLN A 31 -17.02 -4.60 -13.51
CA GLN A 31 -17.07 -5.78 -12.64
C GLN A 31 -15.85 -5.77 -11.70
N ASP A 32 -16.05 -6.18 -10.44
CA ASP A 32 -14.99 -6.33 -9.42
C ASP A 32 -14.09 -5.10 -9.26
N ALA A 33 -14.71 -3.94 -9.10
CA ALA A 33 -14.05 -2.65 -9.20
C ALA A 33 -13.80 -2.03 -7.81
N THR A 34 -12.55 -1.70 -7.50
CA THR A 34 -12.19 -0.92 -6.32
C THR A 34 -12.33 0.57 -6.64
N ASP A 35 -13.15 1.28 -5.87
CA ASP A 35 -13.31 2.73 -5.99
C ASP A 35 -11.98 3.44 -5.71
N VAL A 36 -11.60 4.39 -6.57
CA VAL A 36 -10.39 5.20 -6.38
C VAL A 36 -10.70 6.68 -6.51
N THR A 37 -10.12 7.46 -5.61
CA THR A 37 -10.22 8.92 -5.64
C THR A 37 -9.28 9.49 -6.68
N LEU A 38 -9.83 10.06 -7.74
CA LEU A 38 -9.07 10.84 -8.71
C LEU A 38 -8.79 12.27 -8.22
N PRO A 39 -7.81 12.98 -8.80
CA PRO A 39 -7.62 14.41 -8.59
C PRO A 39 -8.92 15.22 -8.73
N ALA A 40 -9.03 16.29 -7.94
CA ALA A 40 -10.23 17.13 -7.88
C ALA A 40 -10.69 17.58 -9.28
N GLY A 41 -11.95 17.28 -9.61
CA GLY A 41 -12.59 17.65 -10.89
C GLY A 41 -12.70 16.52 -11.92
N GLN A 42 -12.23 15.30 -11.62
CA GLN A 42 -12.23 14.18 -12.59
C GLN A 42 -13.36 13.15 -12.44
N GLY A 43 -14.31 13.36 -11.52
CA GLY A 43 -15.43 12.44 -11.27
C GLY A 43 -15.02 11.18 -10.50
N ASP A 44 -15.97 10.26 -10.31
CA ASP A 44 -15.72 8.98 -9.63
C ASP A 44 -15.12 7.98 -10.61
N ALA A 45 -14.15 7.19 -10.14
CA ALA A 45 -13.52 6.17 -10.98
C ALA A 45 -13.25 4.89 -10.19
N VAL A 46 -13.09 3.81 -10.94
CA VAL A 46 -12.79 2.50 -10.38
C VAL A 46 -11.57 1.91 -11.07
N LEU A 47 -10.71 1.24 -10.31
CA LEU A 47 -9.55 0.55 -10.87
C LEU A 47 -10.00 -0.57 -11.80
N GLN A 48 -9.31 -0.67 -12.92
CA GLN A 48 -9.42 -1.82 -13.79
C GLN A 48 -8.48 -2.91 -13.28
N THR A 49 -8.97 -4.14 -13.20
CA THR A 49 -8.16 -5.32 -12.95
C THR A 49 -7.90 -6.09 -14.24
N ASP A 50 -6.78 -6.80 -14.30
CA ASP A 50 -6.45 -7.72 -15.37
C ASP A 50 -7.07 -9.12 -15.14
N GLU A 51 -6.77 -10.07 -16.03
CA GLU A 51 -7.31 -11.43 -15.96
C GLU A 51 -6.90 -12.23 -14.72
N ASN A 52 -5.87 -11.79 -13.99
CA ASN A 52 -5.39 -12.40 -12.75
C ASN A 52 -5.95 -11.68 -11.51
N GLY A 53 -6.69 -10.59 -11.70
CA GLY A 53 -7.18 -9.73 -10.61
C GLY A 53 -6.18 -8.66 -10.16
N ASP A 54 -5.04 -8.51 -10.86
CA ASP A 54 -4.05 -7.47 -10.56
C ASP A 54 -4.48 -6.13 -11.17
N ILE A 55 -4.04 -5.01 -10.59
CA ILE A 55 -4.33 -3.69 -11.15
C ILE A 55 -3.77 -3.59 -12.56
N ALA A 56 -4.63 -3.29 -13.53
CA ALA A 56 -4.23 -3.05 -14.91
C ALA A 56 -3.35 -1.80 -15.00
N ARG A 57 -2.25 -1.91 -15.74
CA ARG A 57 -1.26 -0.82 -15.88
C ARG A 57 -1.07 -0.41 -17.33
N ASN A 58 -0.87 0.88 -17.56
CA ASN A 58 -0.52 1.41 -18.87
C ASN A 58 0.97 1.20 -19.19
N GLU A 59 1.40 1.64 -20.37
CA GLU A 59 2.79 1.49 -20.85
C GLU A 59 3.82 2.23 -19.98
N ASN A 60 3.38 3.22 -19.19
CA ASN A 60 4.20 3.95 -18.22
C ASN A 60 4.14 3.35 -16.81
N ASN A 61 3.60 2.14 -16.67
CA ASN A 61 3.40 1.42 -15.40
C ASN A 61 2.44 2.12 -14.41
N GLN A 62 1.59 3.04 -14.90
CA GLN A 62 0.57 3.72 -14.10
C GLN A 62 -0.70 2.88 -14.06
N ALA A 63 -1.40 2.88 -12.94
CA ALA A 63 -2.67 2.19 -12.82
C ALA A 63 -3.71 2.78 -13.79
N VAL A 64 -4.61 1.96 -14.31
CA VAL A 64 -5.68 2.39 -15.22
C VAL A 64 -7.00 2.36 -14.47
N ALA A 65 -7.73 3.48 -14.51
CA ALA A 65 -9.06 3.58 -13.92
C ALA A 65 -10.11 3.87 -15.01
N VAL A 66 -11.29 3.27 -14.85
CA VAL A 66 -12.47 3.56 -15.67
C VAL A 66 -13.24 4.70 -15.03
N VAL A 67 -13.50 5.76 -15.79
CA VAL A 67 -14.31 6.88 -15.33
C VAL A 67 -15.77 6.44 -15.28
N THR A 68 -16.45 6.72 -14.18
CA THR A 68 -17.86 6.37 -13.98
C THR A 68 -18.75 7.59 -13.83
N ASP A 69 -20.01 7.48 -14.26
CA ASP A 69 -21.05 8.46 -13.97
C ASP A 69 -21.55 8.32 -12.52
N ALA A 70 -22.35 9.28 -12.04
CA ALA A 70 -22.86 9.30 -10.66
C ALA A 70 -23.68 8.06 -10.23
N ASN A 71 -23.99 7.14 -11.16
CA ASN A 71 -24.67 5.88 -10.87
C ASN A 71 -23.72 4.66 -10.97
N GLY A 72 -22.42 4.89 -11.14
CA GLY A 72 -21.37 3.87 -11.25
C GLY A 72 -21.28 3.20 -12.63
N TYR A 73 -21.82 3.81 -13.70
CA TYR A 73 -21.67 3.28 -15.05
C TYR A 73 -20.46 3.88 -15.75
N ALA A 74 -19.75 3.06 -16.52
CA ALA A 74 -18.63 3.55 -17.33
C ALA A 74 -19.06 4.69 -18.26
N VAL A 75 -18.32 5.78 -18.24
CA VAL A 75 -18.46 6.89 -19.19
C VAL A 75 -17.87 6.45 -20.52
N THR A 76 -18.57 6.76 -21.61
CA THR A 76 -18.13 6.45 -22.97
C THR A 76 -17.81 7.76 -23.68
N GLU A 77 -16.69 7.81 -24.39
CA GLU A 77 -16.31 8.94 -25.23
C GLU A 77 -17.16 9.00 -26.50
N GLU A 78 -17.08 10.11 -27.24
CA GLU A 78 -17.82 10.28 -28.50
C GLU A 78 -17.47 9.21 -29.55
N SER A 79 -16.27 8.63 -29.46
CA SER A 79 -15.80 7.51 -30.28
C SER A 79 -16.54 6.19 -30.01
N GLY A 80 -17.26 6.09 -28.89
CA GLY A 80 -17.84 4.83 -28.41
C GLY A 80 -16.90 4.01 -27.53
N GLU A 81 -15.68 4.47 -27.28
CA GLU A 81 -14.72 3.82 -26.38
C GLU A 81 -14.99 4.19 -24.91
N VAL A 82 -14.69 3.27 -23.99
CA VAL A 82 -14.80 3.56 -22.55
C VAL A 82 -13.72 4.56 -22.16
N LYS A 83 -14.13 5.63 -21.48
CA LYS A 83 -13.21 6.63 -20.98
C LYS A 83 -12.38 6.04 -19.83
N THR A 84 -11.07 6.00 -20.02
CA THR A 84 -10.10 5.58 -19.00
C THR A 84 -9.15 6.71 -18.66
N GLU A 85 -8.70 6.77 -17.42
CA GLU A 85 -7.69 7.70 -16.95
C GLU A 85 -6.48 6.93 -16.41
N ALA A 86 -5.29 7.45 -16.68
CA ALA A 86 -4.08 6.97 -16.02
C ALA A 86 -4.04 7.56 -14.60
N VAL A 87 -3.96 6.68 -13.61
CA VAL A 87 -3.76 7.06 -12.21
C VAL A 87 -2.27 7.01 -11.92
N PRO A 88 -1.58 8.16 -11.89
CA PRO A 88 -0.20 8.18 -11.44
C PRO A 88 -0.17 7.74 -9.98
N LEU A 89 0.72 6.78 -9.65
CA LEU A 89 0.97 6.37 -8.26
C LEU A 89 1.83 7.43 -7.53
N THR A 90 1.38 8.69 -7.55
CA THR A 90 1.93 9.73 -6.68
C THR A 90 1.57 9.48 -5.22
N HIS A 91 0.52 8.68 -4.98
CA HIS A 91 0.06 8.24 -3.66
C HIS A 91 -0.12 6.72 -3.65
N ALA A 92 -0.27 6.16 -2.46
CA ALA A 92 -0.61 4.76 -2.30
C ALA A 92 -2.05 4.49 -2.75
N LEU A 93 -2.29 3.31 -3.33
CA LEU A 93 -3.62 2.76 -3.58
C LEU A 93 -3.94 1.73 -2.49
N VAL A 94 -5.04 1.91 -1.80
CA VAL A 94 -5.53 0.93 -0.81
C VAL A 94 -6.56 0.04 -1.49
N LEU A 95 -6.25 -1.24 -1.62
CA LEU A 95 -7.15 -2.30 -2.07
C LEU A 95 -7.66 -3.09 -0.86
N ASP A 96 -8.54 -4.05 -1.10
CA ASP A 96 -9.12 -4.88 -0.04
C ASP A 96 -8.08 -5.74 0.70
N ASP A 97 -7.04 -6.19 -0.01
CA ASP A 97 -6.06 -7.16 0.48
C ASP A 97 -4.60 -6.69 0.38
N LYS A 98 -4.35 -5.47 -0.13
CA LYS A 98 -3.01 -4.86 -0.19
C LYS A 98 -3.06 -3.35 -0.30
N VAL A 99 -1.95 -2.70 0.05
CA VAL A 99 -1.65 -1.32 -0.30
C VAL A 99 -0.54 -1.32 -1.35
N GLU A 100 -0.76 -0.65 -2.49
CA GLU A 100 0.23 -0.51 -3.56
C GLU A 100 0.79 0.91 -3.64
N THR A 101 2.10 1.04 -3.86
CA THR A 101 2.77 2.32 -4.09
C THR A 101 3.58 2.29 -5.39
N ALA A 102 4.21 3.40 -5.75
CA ALA A 102 5.13 3.44 -6.89
C ALA A 102 6.38 2.54 -6.71
N THR A 103 6.73 2.13 -5.49
CA THR A 103 8.00 1.42 -5.22
C THR A 103 7.85 0.06 -4.56
N PHE A 104 6.68 -0.22 -3.97
CA PHE A 104 6.37 -1.52 -3.39
C PHE A 104 4.86 -1.72 -3.20
N SER A 105 4.44 -2.97 -3.01
CA SER A 105 3.14 -3.31 -2.40
C SER A 105 3.32 -4.01 -1.06
N VAL A 106 2.29 -3.99 -0.22
CA VAL A 106 2.23 -4.71 1.05
C VAL A 106 0.83 -5.28 1.28
N GLY A 107 0.73 -6.53 1.71
CA GLY A 107 -0.54 -7.20 1.98
C GLY A 107 -1.24 -6.69 3.25
N ILE A 108 -2.56 -6.64 3.20
CA ILE A 108 -3.45 -6.37 4.32
C ILE A 108 -4.01 -7.72 4.80
N PRO A 109 -3.74 -8.14 6.05
CA PRO A 109 -4.29 -9.37 6.57
C PRO A 109 -5.82 -9.35 6.61
N LYS A 110 -6.42 -10.55 6.52
CA LYS A 110 -7.87 -10.68 6.72
C LYS A 110 -8.27 -10.14 8.11
N GLY A 111 -9.27 -9.27 8.13
CA GLY A 111 -9.74 -8.64 9.37
C GLY A 111 -8.96 -7.40 9.76
N TRP A 112 -8.08 -6.91 8.88
CA TRP A 112 -7.38 -5.64 9.02
C TRP A 112 -7.86 -4.66 7.94
N MET A 113 -7.50 -3.40 8.09
CA MET A 113 -7.73 -2.35 7.11
C MET A 113 -6.42 -1.65 6.77
N GLY A 114 -6.30 -1.23 5.51
CA GLY A 114 -5.27 -0.30 5.07
C GLY A 114 -5.80 1.12 5.10
N ASP A 115 -4.93 2.06 5.43
CA ASP A 115 -5.13 3.50 5.24
C ASP A 115 -3.80 4.10 4.78
N HIS A 116 -3.84 5.29 4.19
CA HIS A 116 -2.64 5.96 3.72
C HIS A 116 -2.74 7.47 3.83
N SER A 117 -1.59 8.11 3.97
CA SER A 117 -1.37 9.53 3.74
C SER A 117 -0.40 9.70 2.57
N TYR A 118 0.02 10.94 2.30
CA TYR A 118 1.10 11.22 1.35
C TYR A 118 2.45 10.62 1.81
N GLU A 119 2.63 10.37 3.11
CA GLU A 119 3.94 10.11 3.72
C GLU A 119 4.06 8.70 4.32
N TYR A 120 2.94 8.10 4.70
CA TYR A 120 2.92 6.80 5.36
C TYR A 120 1.69 5.97 5.01
N ILE A 121 1.85 4.65 5.17
CA ILE A 121 0.80 3.64 5.10
C ILE A 121 0.52 3.16 6.52
N VAL A 122 -0.75 2.98 6.86
CA VAL A 122 -1.18 2.34 8.11
C VAL A 122 -1.89 1.03 7.75
N ILE A 123 -1.49 -0.05 8.38
CA ILE A 123 -2.19 -1.34 8.36
C ILE A 123 -2.61 -1.62 9.80
N ASP A 124 -3.91 -1.61 10.05
CA ASP A 124 -4.49 -1.64 11.41
C ASP A 124 -5.51 -2.78 11.54
N SER A 125 -5.50 -3.48 12.66
CA SER A 125 -6.52 -4.47 12.97
C SER A 125 -7.89 -3.80 13.12
N THR A 126 -8.93 -4.42 12.53
CA THR A 126 -10.31 -3.90 12.67
C THR A 126 -10.98 -4.28 13.99
N ASP A 127 -10.43 -5.27 14.71
CA ASP A 127 -10.92 -5.60 16.04
C ASP A 127 -10.43 -4.54 17.03
N LYS A 128 -11.35 -3.71 17.53
CA LYS A 128 -11.05 -2.66 18.52
C LYS A 128 -10.44 -3.18 19.81
N ASN A 129 -10.58 -4.47 20.09
CA ASN A 129 -9.89 -5.10 21.20
C ASN A 129 -8.43 -5.40 20.84
N GLU A 130 -8.10 -5.70 19.58
CA GLU A 130 -6.76 -5.94 19.02
C GLU A 130 -6.16 -4.67 18.44
N THR A 131 -5.33 -3.97 19.21
CA THR A 131 -4.72 -2.71 18.78
C THR A 131 -3.43 -2.95 17.97
N ASP A 132 -3.39 -3.98 17.15
CA ASP A 132 -2.20 -4.29 16.36
C ASP A 132 -2.13 -3.36 15.16
N LYS A 133 -1.00 -2.65 15.04
CA LYS A 133 -0.83 -1.58 14.07
C LYS A 133 0.57 -1.62 13.48
N ILE A 134 0.65 -1.45 12.17
CA ILE A 134 1.89 -1.35 11.40
C ILE A 134 1.83 -0.05 10.64
N VAL A 135 2.82 0.82 10.84
CA VAL A 135 2.95 2.09 10.12
C VAL A 135 4.23 2.06 9.31
N ILE A 136 4.10 2.13 7.98
CA ILE A 136 5.21 2.06 7.03
C ILE A 136 5.41 3.46 6.44
N TYR A 137 6.60 4.02 6.62
CA TYR A 137 6.97 5.30 6.03
C TYR A 137 7.77 5.05 4.75
N THR A 138 7.32 5.67 3.66
CA THR A 138 7.82 5.37 2.31
C THR A 138 8.96 6.29 1.88
N ARG A 139 9.36 7.24 2.74
CA ARG A 139 10.41 8.22 2.44
C ARG A 139 11.49 8.28 3.53
N LEU A 140 12.57 7.54 3.24
CA LEU A 140 13.98 7.83 3.42
C LEU A 140 14.42 8.56 4.70
N LEU A 141 15.18 7.81 5.51
CA LEU A 141 16.15 8.29 6.51
C LEU A 141 17.27 9.13 5.85
N ASP A 142 16.97 10.17 5.09
CA ASP A 142 17.95 11.25 4.96
C ASP A 142 17.93 12.00 6.29
N ASP A 143 19.11 12.23 6.87
CA ASP A 143 19.39 12.94 8.14
C ASP A 143 18.91 14.41 8.15
N THR A 144 18.02 14.79 7.25
CA THR A 144 17.45 16.13 7.13
C THR A 144 15.99 16.11 7.53
N GLU A 145 15.61 17.06 8.40
CA GLU A 145 14.23 17.38 8.75
C GLU A 145 13.33 17.34 7.51
N HIS A 146 12.12 16.78 7.63
CA HIS A 146 11.12 16.92 6.58
C HIS A 146 10.82 18.40 6.31
N ASP A 147 10.40 18.72 5.08
CA ASP A 147 9.93 20.07 4.70
C ASP A 147 8.77 20.57 5.60
N ASP A 148 8.10 19.67 6.34
CA ASP A 148 7.04 19.97 7.30
C ASP A 148 7.49 20.04 8.78
N GLY A 149 8.79 19.83 9.05
CA GLY A 149 9.39 19.86 10.40
C GLY A 149 9.26 18.56 11.21
N GLN A 150 8.81 17.43 10.63
CA GLN A 150 8.83 16.13 11.31
C GLN A 150 10.27 15.60 11.48
N PRO A 151 10.59 14.99 12.64
CA PRO A 151 11.93 14.45 12.89
C PRO A 151 12.13 13.13 12.13
N PRO A 152 13.38 12.70 11.88
CA PRO A 152 13.70 11.41 11.30
C PRO A 152 12.95 10.25 11.97
N MET A 153 12.62 9.20 11.22
CA MET A 153 11.74 8.14 11.72
C MET A 153 12.25 7.41 12.98
N HIS A 154 13.56 7.27 13.13
CA HIS A 154 14.13 6.73 14.37
C HIS A 154 13.88 7.67 15.56
N ASP A 155 13.89 8.98 15.36
CA ASP A 155 13.56 9.97 16.39
C ASP A 155 12.08 9.95 16.75
N LEU A 156 11.17 9.73 15.80
CA LEU A 156 9.76 9.51 16.11
C LEU A 156 9.58 8.24 16.98
N PHE A 157 10.26 7.16 16.64
CA PHE A 157 10.26 5.94 17.46
C PHE A 157 10.82 6.22 18.87
N ASN A 158 11.95 6.94 18.97
CA ASN A 158 12.54 7.32 20.26
C ASN A 158 11.61 8.23 21.08
N LEU A 159 10.88 9.13 20.42
CA LEU A 159 9.89 10.00 21.06
C LEU A 159 8.73 9.16 21.64
N ILE A 160 8.17 8.24 20.87
CA ILE A 160 7.13 7.31 21.35
C ILE A 160 7.66 6.48 22.53
N LYS A 161 8.88 5.94 22.39
CA LYS A 161 9.58 5.16 23.42
C LYS A 161 9.78 5.97 24.71
N SER A 162 10.06 7.27 24.62
CA SER A 162 10.23 8.15 25.79
C SER A 162 8.96 8.38 26.62
N GLY A 163 7.78 8.17 26.01
CA GLY A 163 6.48 8.31 26.65
C GLY A 163 6.02 7.07 27.41
N VAL A 164 6.80 5.99 27.41
CA VAL A 164 6.45 4.69 28.02
C VAL A 164 7.60 4.15 28.87
N THR A 165 7.29 3.18 29.74
CA THR A 165 8.31 2.43 30.48
C THR A 165 8.81 1.27 29.61
N VAL A 166 10.11 1.24 29.33
CA VAL A 166 10.75 0.14 28.59
C VAL A 166 11.24 -0.91 29.58
N ASN A 167 10.65 -2.11 29.52
CA ASN A 167 10.96 -3.22 30.42
C ASN A 167 12.07 -4.12 29.87
N LYS A 168 12.08 -4.32 28.55
CA LYS A 168 13.12 -5.06 27.83
C LYS A 168 13.32 -4.44 26.46
N GLU A 169 14.56 -4.51 26.00
CA GLU A 169 14.95 -4.02 24.69
C GLU A 169 15.91 -5.01 24.04
N LYS A 170 15.73 -5.23 22.75
CA LYS A 170 16.60 -6.06 21.93
C LYS A 170 16.78 -5.39 20.58
N LYS A 171 18.02 -5.37 20.11
CA LYS A 171 18.35 -5.03 18.73
C LYS A 171 18.92 -6.27 18.04
N ASP A 172 18.40 -6.58 16.86
CA ASP A 172 18.86 -7.71 16.05
C ASP A 172 18.76 -7.46 14.55
N ASP A 173 19.63 -8.15 13.80
CA ASP A 173 19.58 -8.18 12.35
C ASP A 173 18.65 -9.32 11.90
N ILE A 174 17.75 -9.03 10.98
CA ILE A 174 16.71 -9.93 10.48
C ILE A 174 16.56 -9.79 8.96
N LYS A 175 15.71 -10.61 8.35
CA LYS A 175 15.27 -10.44 6.96
C LYS A 175 13.78 -10.13 6.89
N ILE A 176 13.42 -9.14 6.09
CA ILE A 176 12.04 -8.77 5.76
C ILE A 176 11.90 -8.84 4.24
N ALA A 177 10.98 -9.68 3.76
CA ALA A 177 10.78 -9.96 2.34
C ALA A 177 12.12 -10.30 1.62
N GLY A 178 13.00 -11.03 2.30
CA GLY A 178 14.33 -11.41 1.81
C GLY A 178 15.42 -10.33 1.90
N VAL A 179 15.07 -9.08 2.21
CA VAL A 179 15.99 -7.95 2.36
C VAL A 179 16.55 -7.89 3.77
N ASP A 180 17.83 -7.57 3.91
CA ASP A 180 18.45 -7.36 5.23
C ASP A 180 17.84 -6.15 5.94
N ALA A 181 17.46 -6.34 7.20
CA ALA A 181 16.79 -5.35 8.02
C ALA A 181 17.37 -5.33 9.44
N THR A 182 17.36 -4.17 10.08
CA THR A 182 17.60 -4.05 11.52
C THR A 182 16.28 -3.91 12.24
N ARG A 183 16.09 -4.66 13.33
CA ARG A 183 14.94 -4.52 14.24
C ARG A 183 15.40 -4.02 15.60
N GLU A 184 14.69 -3.02 16.13
CA GLU A 184 14.73 -2.64 17.55
C GLU A 184 13.37 -2.99 18.17
N ARG A 185 13.36 -3.89 19.16
CA ARG A 185 12.15 -4.46 19.77
C ARG A 185 12.10 -4.14 21.26
N CYS A 186 11.02 -3.51 21.71
CA CYS A 186 10.80 -3.07 23.08
C CYS A 186 9.56 -3.74 23.69
N ASP A 187 9.70 -4.36 24.87
CA ASP A 187 8.57 -4.67 25.75
C ASP A 187 8.25 -3.43 26.59
N VAL A 188 7.07 -2.85 26.42
CA VAL A 188 6.73 -1.54 27.02
C VAL A 188 5.47 -1.62 27.90
N THR A 189 5.38 -0.73 28.88
CA THR A 189 4.20 -0.53 29.75
C THR A 189 3.95 0.96 29.96
N SER A 190 2.72 1.35 30.31
CA SER A 190 2.42 2.70 30.81
C SER A 190 1.25 2.67 31.79
N GLU A 191 0.93 3.79 32.47
CA GLU A 191 -0.20 3.86 33.41
C GLU A 191 -1.55 3.45 32.79
N LYS A 192 -1.67 3.58 31.46
CA LYS A 192 -2.90 3.27 30.69
C LYS A 192 -2.76 2.01 29.82
N ILE A 193 -1.61 1.35 29.88
CA ILE A 193 -1.20 0.32 28.93
C ILE A 193 -0.57 -0.85 29.69
N GLU A 194 -1.19 -2.04 29.63
CA GLU A 194 -0.56 -3.29 30.06
C GLU A 194 0.74 -3.57 29.26
N THR A 195 1.42 -4.69 29.48
CA THR A 195 2.63 -5.00 28.69
C THR A 195 2.28 -5.14 27.20
N ARG A 196 2.98 -4.37 26.36
CA ARG A 196 2.82 -4.34 24.90
C ARG A 196 4.17 -4.45 24.20
N VAL A 197 4.15 -4.66 22.89
CA VAL A 197 5.36 -4.67 22.06
C VAL A 197 5.35 -3.46 21.14
N LEU A 198 6.47 -2.75 21.13
CA LEU A 198 6.78 -1.67 20.20
C LEU A 198 8.05 -2.08 19.44
N SER A 199 8.00 -2.12 18.12
CA SER A 199 9.15 -2.48 17.28
C SER A 199 9.40 -1.44 16.21
N PHE A 200 10.66 -1.19 15.92
CA PHE A 200 11.11 -0.42 14.77
C PHE A 200 11.88 -1.33 13.83
N TYR A 201 11.56 -1.27 12.55
CA TYR A 201 12.31 -1.93 11.49
C TYR A 201 12.88 -0.87 10.55
N SER A 202 14.13 -1.07 10.15
CA SER A 202 14.78 -0.27 9.11
C SER A 202 15.41 -1.20 8.09
N PHE A 203 15.10 -0.98 6.82
CA PHE A 203 15.67 -1.75 5.70
C PHE A 203 15.74 -0.89 4.44
N THR A 204 16.71 -1.20 3.59
CA THR A 204 16.93 -0.48 2.33
C THR A 204 16.54 -1.36 1.16
N GLY A 205 15.51 -0.94 0.42
CA GLY A 205 15.15 -1.52 -0.87
C GLY A 205 16.05 -0.98 -1.98
N LYS A 206 15.67 -1.24 -3.24
CA LYS A 206 16.48 -0.83 -4.40
C LYS A 206 16.59 0.69 -4.57
N THR A 207 15.52 1.41 -4.24
CA THR A 207 15.34 2.83 -4.57
C THR A 207 15.14 3.72 -3.35
N ALA A 208 14.85 3.13 -2.20
CA ALA A 208 14.55 3.86 -0.97
C ALA A 208 14.93 3.05 0.29
N THR A 209 15.08 3.76 1.40
CA THR A 209 15.13 3.19 2.75
C THR A 209 13.78 3.39 3.41
N TYR A 210 13.33 2.35 4.11
CA TYR A 210 12.02 2.28 4.75
C TYR A 210 12.18 2.22 6.27
N GLY A 211 11.35 2.97 6.97
CA GLY A 211 11.17 2.88 8.41
C GLY A 211 9.78 2.35 8.73
N VAL A 212 9.70 1.35 9.60
CA VAL A 212 8.42 0.77 10.01
C VAL A 212 8.31 0.78 11.52
N ILE A 213 7.24 1.36 12.04
CA ILE A 213 6.87 1.26 13.45
C ILE A 213 5.72 0.27 13.56
N CYS A 214 5.96 -0.81 14.31
CA CYS A 214 4.95 -1.81 14.62
C CYS A 214 4.62 -1.75 16.10
N TYR A 215 3.34 -1.95 16.40
CA TYR A 215 2.83 -1.92 17.76
C TYR A 215 1.77 -3.01 17.92
N SER A 216 1.82 -3.73 19.04
CA SER A 216 0.87 -4.79 19.34
C SER A 216 0.59 -4.85 20.84
N LYS A 217 -0.66 -5.15 21.17
CA LYS A 217 -1.05 -5.43 22.56
C LYS A 217 -0.64 -6.83 23.02
N ASP A 218 -0.45 -7.78 22.11
CA ASP A 218 -0.21 -9.18 22.42
C ASP A 218 1.27 -9.51 22.20
N ALA A 219 2.04 -9.39 23.28
CA ALA A 219 3.47 -9.65 23.23
C ALA A 219 3.85 -11.08 22.82
N LYS A 220 2.91 -12.04 22.86
CA LYS A 220 3.19 -13.43 22.48
C LYS A 220 3.16 -13.65 20.98
N THR A 221 2.31 -12.91 20.27
CA THR A 221 2.07 -13.09 18.83
C THR A 221 2.64 -11.93 18.00
N ALA A 222 2.92 -10.78 18.61
CA ALA A 222 3.40 -9.56 17.98
C ALA A 222 4.47 -9.77 16.90
N ASP A 223 5.60 -10.40 17.25
CA ASP A 223 6.73 -10.55 16.32
C ASP A 223 6.32 -11.35 15.07
N LYS A 224 5.55 -12.43 15.26
CA LYS A 224 5.05 -13.22 14.15
C LYS A 224 4.05 -12.43 13.30
N THR A 225 3.11 -11.72 13.92
CA THR A 225 2.13 -10.89 13.20
C THR A 225 2.83 -9.85 12.33
N PHE A 226 3.81 -9.14 12.89
CA PHE A 226 4.57 -8.14 12.16
C PHE A 226 5.37 -8.74 11.02
N GLU A 227 6.11 -9.82 11.28
CA GLU A 227 6.91 -10.50 10.26
C GLU A 227 6.04 -11.09 9.15
N ASP A 228 4.87 -11.67 9.47
CA ASP A 228 3.95 -12.21 8.47
C ASP A 228 3.45 -11.10 7.52
N VAL A 229 3.09 -9.92 8.04
CA VAL A 229 2.69 -8.77 7.21
C VAL A 229 3.87 -8.24 6.41
N LEU A 230 5.00 -7.95 7.05
CA LEU A 230 6.14 -7.31 6.39
C LEU A 230 6.79 -8.23 5.34
N ASN A 231 6.67 -9.55 5.47
CA ASN A 231 7.13 -10.50 4.45
C ASN A 231 6.21 -10.58 3.22
N THR A 232 5.04 -9.92 3.23
CA THR A 232 4.23 -9.73 2.00
C THR A 232 4.68 -8.54 1.16
N ILE A 233 5.70 -7.80 1.60
CA ILE A 233 6.21 -6.67 0.83
C ILE A 233 6.84 -7.16 -0.48
N GLU A 234 6.37 -6.60 -1.60
CA GLU A 234 6.98 -6.83 -2.91
C GLU A 234 7.56 -5.51 -3.43
N PHE A 235 8.87 -5.45 -3.60
CA PHE A 235 9.58 -4.26 -4.10
C PHE A 235 9.67 -4.26 -5.64
N TYR A 236 9.43 -3.11 -6.25
CA TYR A 236 9.54 -2.91 -7.70
C TYR A 236 10.93 -2.36 -8.07
#